data_AF-A0A348YYK2-F1
#
_entry.id   AF-A0A348YYK2-F1
#
_cell.length_a   1.000
_cell.length_b   1.000
_cell.length_c   1.000
_cell.angle_alpha   90.00
_cell.angle_beta   90.00
_cell.angle_gamma   90.00
#
_symmetry.space_group_name_H-M   'P 1'
#
loop_
_entity.id
_entity.type
_entity.pdbx_description
1 polymer ?
#
loop_
_entity_poly.entity_id
_entity_poly.type
_entity_poly.pdbx_seq_one_letter_code
_entity_poly.pdbx_strand_id
1 'polypeptide(L)' 'MNMKEDHMRNSQLKSAYNVQIGVEDEYIVGVHISYERSDQLTLIPFLDELESNIGKGCKSITADAG' A
#
# COMPACT_ATOMS: atom_id res chain seq x y z
N MET A 1 10.07 0.76 -1.26
CA MET A 1 10.88 -0.45 -1.60
C MET A 1 11.94 -0.09 -2.63
N ASN A 2 12.82 -1.02 -3.04
CA ASN A 2 13.64 -0.86 -4.25
C ASN A 2 13.41 -2.08 -5.15
N MET A 3 13.22 -1.85 -6.44
CA MET A 3 13.06 -2.94 -7.41
C MET A 3 14.41 -3.66 -7.58
N LYS A 4 14.40 -5.00 -7.56
CA LYS A 4 15.62 -5.82 -7.70
C LYS A 4 16.28 -5.70 -9.08
N GLU A 5 15.62 -5.08 -10.05
CA GLU A 5 16.21 -4.80 -11.35
C GLU A 5 17.29 -3.72 -11.26
N ASP A 6 18.52 -4.13 -11.54
CA ASP A 6 19.65 -3.22 -11.80
C ASP A 6 19.79 -2.99 -13.31
N HIS A 7 18.96 -2.10 -13.85
CA HIS A 7 18.98 -1.77 -15.28
C HIS A 7 20.29 -1.08 -15.71
N MET A 8 20.87 -0.29 -14.81
CA MET A 8 22.10 0.47 -15.06
C MET A 8 23.37 -0.38 -14.88
N ARG A 9 23.24 -1.61 -14.34
CA ARG A 9 24.35 -2.54 -14.02
C ARG A 9 25.43 -1.90 -13.14
N ASN A 10 25.04 -0.95 -12.30
CA ASN A 10 25.92 -0.19 -11.42
C ASN A 10 25.56 -0.39 -9.94
N SER A 11 24.79 -1.43 -9.63
CA SER A 11 24.24 -1.75 -8.31
C SER A 11 23.24 -0.73 -7.77
N GLN A 12 22.79 0.23 -8.59
CA GLN A 12 21.74 1.17 -8.23
C GLN A 12 20.37 0.60 -8.60
N LEU A 13 19.60 0.25 -7.57
CA LEU A 13 18.25 -0.26 -7.76
C LEU A 13 17.27 0.88 -8.11
N LYS A 14 16.28 0.58 -8.96
CA LYS A 14 15.18 1.51 -9.26
C LYS A 14 14.32 1.74 -8.02
N SER A 15 13.82 2.97 -7.84
CA SER A 15 12.80 3.28 -6.84
C SER A 15 11.57 2.41 -7.04
N ALA A 16 10.99 1.92 -5.95
CA ALA A 16 9.75 1.14 -5.98
C ALA A 16 8.79 1.64 -4.89
N TYR A 17 7.50 1.61 -5.23
CA TYR A 17 6.42 2.04 -4.35
C TYR A 17 5.75 0.83 -3.70
N ASN A 18 5.27 1.01 -2.48
CA ASN A 18 4.37 0.09 -1.83
C ASN A 18 2.94 0.44 -2.25
N VAL A 19 2.19 -0.55 -2.71
CA VAL A 19 0.80 -0.39 -3.13
C VAL A 19 -0.08 -1.20 -2.19
N GLN A 20 -1.00 -0.52 -1.51
CA GLN A 20 -2.03 -1.14 -0.68
C GLN A 20 -3.36 -1.12 -1.42
N ILE A 21 -4.10 -2.23 -1.34
CA ILE A 21 -5.39 -2.40 -2.01
C ILE A 21 -6.39 -2.89 -0.96
N GLY A 22 -7.48 -2.15 -0.77
CA GLY A 22 -8.59 -2.57 0.08
C GLY A 22 -9.67 -3.24 -0.75
N VAL A 23 -10.11 -4.41 -0.32
CA VAL A 23 -11.19 -5.17 -0.95
C VAL A 23 -12.28 -5.45 0.08
N GLU A 24 -13.52 -5.18 -0.28
CA GLU A 24 -14.72 -5.50 0.49
C GLU A 24 -15.77 -6.10 -0.44
N ASP A 25 -16.37 -7.23 -0.06
CA ASP A 25 -17.40 -7.93 -0.83
C ASP A 25 -17.03 -8.15 -2.32
N GLU A 26 -15.77 -8.56 -2.57
CA GLU A 26 -15.19 -8.75 -3.92
C GLU A 26 -14.98 -7.46 -4.74
N TYR A 27 -15.24 -6.29 -4.16
CA TYR A 27 -15.00 -4.98 -4.79
C TYR A 27 -13.76 -4.29 -4.23
N ILE A 28 -12.99 -3.64 -5.10
CA ILE A 28 -11.92 -2.74 -4.69
C ILE A 28 -12.55 -1.44 -4.18
N VAL A 29 -12.34 -1.15 -2.90
CA VAL A 29 -12.90 0.04 -2.23
C VAL A 29 -11.87 1.17 -2.08
N GLY A 30 -10.58 0.87 -2.22
CA GLY A 30 -9.54 1.88 -2.21
C GLY A 30 -8.18 1.35 -2.65
N VAL A 31 -7.33 2.28 -3.09
CA VAL A 31 -5.94 2.03 -3.50
C VAL A 31 -5.08 3.15 -2.93
N HIS A 32 -3.95 2.79 -2.34
CA HIS A 32 -2.99 3.76 -1.83
C HIS A 32 -1.58 3.41 -2.28
N ILE A 33 -0.87 4.41 -2.78
CA ILE A 33 0.49 4.27 -3.30
C ILE A 33 1.42 5.09 -2.42
N SER A 34 2.38 4.43 -1.79
CA SER A 34 3.31 5.06 -0.86
C SER A 34 4.76 4.78 -1.25
N TYR A 35 5.63 5.75 -0.96
CA TYR A 35 7.08 5.54 -1.03
C TYR A 35 7.60 4.78 0.20
N GLU A 36 6.79 4.67 1.24
CA GLU A 36 7.12 3.97 2.47
C GLU A 36 7.48 2.51 2.19
N ARG A 37 8.46 1.99 2.93
CA ARG A 37 8.96 0.63 2.73
C ARG A 37 8.22 -0.40 3.56
N SER A 38 7.68 0.00 4.72
CA SER A 38 6.95 -0.89 5.63
C SER A 38 5.45 -0.89 5.33
N ASP A 39 4.86 -2.09 5.26
CA ASP A 39 3.40 -2.25 5.10
C ASP A 39 2.64 -1.66 6.29
N GLN A 40 3.15 -1.86 7.51
CA GLN A 40 2.54 -1.31 8.74
C GLN A 40 2.44 0.22 8.71
N LEU A 41 3.50 0.88 8.22
CA LEU A 41 3.53 2.35 8.11
C LEU A 41 2.67 2.87 6.96
N THR A 42 2.34 2.01 5.99
CA THR A 42 1.47 2.36 4.86
C THR A 42 -0.01 2.11 5.21
N LEU A 43 -0.29 1.18 6.12
CA LEU A 43 -1.64 0.78 6.50
C LEU A 43 -2.44 1.91 7.17
N ILE A 44 -1.84 2.63 8.14
CA ILE A 44 -2.56 3.70 8.85
C ILE A 44 -2.98 4.82 7.89
N PRO A 45 -2.07 5.40 7.08
CA PRO A 45 -2.44 6.42 6.09
C PRO A 45 -3.49 5.93 5.08
N PHE A 46 -3.41 4.66 4.66
CA PHE A 46 -4.39 4.08 3.74
C PHE A 46 -5.80 4.04 4.36
N LEU A 47 -5.93 3.63 5.62
CA LEU A 47 -7.23 3.56 6.31
C LEU A 47 -7.82 4.95 6.55
N ASP A 48 -6.99 5.93 6.90
CA ASP A 48 -7.41 7.32 7.06
C ASP A 48 -7.96 7.90 5.73
N GLU A 49 -7.25 7.63 4.63
CA GLU A 49 -7.70 8.03 3.29
C GLU A 49 -9.00 7.32 2.87
N LEU A 50 -9.10 6.02 3.14
CA LEU A 50 -10.28 5.22 2.84
C LEU A 50 -11.52 5.73 3.60
N GLU A 51 -11.38 5.98 4.90
CA GLU A 51 -12.45 6.51 5.74
C GLU A 51 -12.87 7.93 5.29
N SER A 52 -11.90 8.79 4.95
CA SER A 52 -12.18 10.13 4.42
C SER A 52 -12.97 10.07 3.09
N ASN A 53 -12.65 9.13 2.21
CA ASN A 53 -13.29 9.01 0.90
C ASN A 53 -14.70 8.37 0.96
N ILE A 54 -14.90 7.37 1.82
CA ILE A 54 -16.16 6.61 1.92
C ILE A 54 -17.10 7.21 3.00
N GLY A 55 -16.56 8.02 3.91
CA GLY A 55 -17.29 8.60 5.03
C GLY A 55 -17.66 7.59 6.12
N LYS A 56 -17.04 6.39 6.11
CA LYS A 56 -17.23 5.32 7.08
C LYS A 56 -15.93 4.55 7.29
N GLY A 57 -15.58 4.31 8.55
CA GLY A 57 -14.45 3.46 8.92
C GLY A 57 -14.76 1.96 8.77
N CYS A 58 -13.71 1.18 8.54
CA CYS A 58 -13.78 -0.29 8.51
C CYS A 58 -13.95 -0.85 9.93
N LYS A 59 -14.96 -1.70 10.15
CA LYS A 59 -15.24 -2.30 11.47
C LYS A 59 -14.23 -3.38 11.86
N SER A 60 -13.72 -4.10 10.87
CA SER A 60 -12.74 -5.17 11.03
C SER A 60 -11.85 -5.15 9.81
N ILE A 61 -10.56 -5.36 10.02
CA ILE A 61 -9.54 -5.26 8.99
C ILE A 61 -8.68 -6.52 9.13
N THR A 62 -8.49 -7.22 8.02
CA THR A 62 -7.57 -8.35 7.91
C THR A 62 -6.52 -7.96 6.89
N ALA A 63 -5.25 -7.97 7.29
CA ALA A 63 -4.12 -7.75 6.41
C ALA A 63 -3.29 -9.03 6.33
N ASP A 64 -2.62 -9.22 5.19
CA ASP A 64 -1.61 -10.27 5.07
C ASP A 64 -0.40 -9.96 5.98
N ALA A 65 0.30 -10.99 6.43
CA ALA A 65 1.40 -10.86 7.37
C ALA A 65 2.70 -10.33 6.76
N GLY A 66 2.81 -10.22 5.43
CA GLY A 66 3.88 -9.48 4.73
C GLY A 66 5.30 -9.99 4.95
#